data_AF-A0A382H7N8-F1
#
_entry.id   AF-A0A382H7N8-F1
#
_cell.length_a   1.000
_cell.length_b   1.000
_cell.length_c   1.000
_cell.angle_alpha   90.00
_cell.angle_beta   90.00
_cell.angle_gamma   90.00
#
_symmetry.space_group_name_H-M   'P 1'
#
loop_
_entity.id
_entity.type
_entity.pdbx_description
1 polymer ?
#
loop_
_entity_poly.entity_id
_entity_poly.type
_entity_poly.pdbx_seq_one_letter_code
_entity_poly.pdbx_strand_id
1 'polypeptide(L)'
;QLAERLGVDDPTTMSPYHHIRKGLPPTLVLHGKGDTTVPYSTAEAYVKQATKTGLRAELNGYDDMPHGFFNLGRYDNKMFLATVTRMHEFLGSLGYVKGKPTVEKHLKRLAGRK
;
A
#
# COMPACT_ATOMS: atom_id res chain seq x y z
N GLN A 1 28.10 -7.62 -3.67
CA GLN A 1 27.39 -6.35 -3.98
C GLN A 1 26.03 -6.21 -3.29
N LEU A 2 24.99 -7.06 -3.49
CA LEU A 2 23.71 -6.87 -2.75
C LEU A 2 23.76 -7.36 -1.29
N ALA A 3 24.19 -8.59 -1.07
CA ALA A 3 24.41 -9.20 0.26
C ALA A 3 25.24 -8.29 1.17
N GLU A 4 26.39 -7.85 0.66
CA GLU A 4 27.31 -6.90 1.30
C GLU A 4 26.65 -5.55 1.65
N ARG A 5 25.86 -4.95 0.74
CA ARG A 5 25.14 -3.69 1.01
C ARG A 5 24.06 -3.83 2.08
N LEU A 6 23.46 -5.01 2.20
CA LEU A 6 22.42 -5.31 3.18
C LEU A 6 22.99 -5.86 4.50
N GLY A 7 24.28 -6.19 4.55
CA GLY A 7 24.92 -6.79 5.72
C GLY A 7 24.42 -8.20 6.04
N VAL A 8 24.00 -8.97 5.03
CA VAL A 8 23.49 -10.34 5.18
C VAL A 8 24.11 -11.27 4.14
N ASP A 9 24.27 -12.56 4.47
CA ASP A 9 24.78 -13.55 3.52
C ASP A 9 23.75 -13.86 2.43
N ASP A 10 22.48 -13.95 2.80
CA ASP A 10 21.36 -14.20 1.90
C ASP A 10 20.34 -13.04 1.93
N PRO A 11 20.24 -12.22 0.87
CA PRO A 11 19.26 -11.13 0.77
C PRO A 11 17.80 -11.57 0.92
N THR A 12 17.47 -12.83 0.67
CA THR A 12 16.09 -13.32 0.81
C THR A 12 15.60 -13.23 2.25
N THR A 13 16.52 -13.30 3.23
CA THR A 13 16.24 -13.11 4.67
C THR A 13 15.66 -11.73 4.99
N MET A 14 15.86 -10.73 4.13
CA MET A 14 15.35 -9.37 4.29
C MET A 14 14.19 -9.04 3.33
N SER A 15 13.73 -10.02 2.55
CA SER A 15 12.68 -9.83 1.56
C SER A 15 11.30 -10.26 2.09
N PRO A 16 10.33 -9.34 2.24
CA PRO A 16 8.98 -9.70 2.69
C PRO A 16 8.30 -10.76 1.82
N TYR A 17 8.60 -10.77 0.51
CA TYR A 17 8.07 -11.75 -0.43
C TYR A 17 8.46 -13.19 -0.07
N HIS A 18 9.71 -13.40 0.37
CA HIS A 18 10.22 -14.73 0.71
C HIS A 18 9.70 -15.24 2.07
N HIS A 19 9.10 -14.36 2.87
CA HIS A 19 8.55 -14.68 4.19
C HIS A 19 7.02 -14.86 4.19
N ILE A 20 6.39 -14.88 3.02
CA ILE A 20 4.96 -15.16 2.90
C ILE A 20 4.67 -16.58 3.37
N ARG A 21 3.85 -16.70 4.41
CA ARG A 21 3.43 -17.96 5.03
C ARG A 21 2.02 -17.86 5.57
N LYS A 22 1.38 -19.00 5.84
CA LYS A 22 0.04 -19.05 6.43
C LYS A 22 0.02 -18.40 7.81
N GLY A 23 -1.09 -17.75 8.16
CA GLY A 23 -1.31 -17.14 9.48
C GLY A 23 -0.80 -15.69 9.61
N LEU A 24 -0.29 -15.09 8.53
CA LEU A 24 0.01 -13.65 8.49
C LEU A 24 -1.29 -12.81 8.44
N PRO A 25 -1.25 -11.55 8.90
CA PRO A 25 -2.42 -10.67 8.90
C PRO A 25 -2.88 -10.30 7.48
N PRO A 26 -4.16 -9.92 7.29
CA PRO A 26 -4.65 -9.38 6.04
C PRO A 26 -3.84 -8.17 5.57
N THR A 27 -3.58 -8.07 4.27
CA THR A 27 -2.75 -6.99 3.69
C THR A 27 -3.47 -6.26 2.57
N LEU A 28 -3.38 -4.94 2.57
CA LEU A 28 -3.76 -4.07 1.46
C LEU A 28 -2.49 -3.42 0.90
N VAL A 29 -2.26 -3.55 -0.41
CA VAL A 29 -1.19 -2.86 -1.12
C VAL A 29 -1.80 -1.79 -2.03
N LEU A 30 -1.32 -0.55 -1.91
CA LEU A 30 -1.70 0.59 -2.74
C LEU A 30 -0.49 1.01 -3.55
N HIS A 31 -0.53 0.85 -4.87
CA HIS A 31 0.68 0.99 -5.70
C HIS A 31 0.36 1.72 -7.01
N GLY A 32 1.25 2.64 -7.41
CA GLY A 32 1.12 3.35 -8.67
C GLY A 32 1.63 2.51 -9.85
N LYS A 33 0.86 2.38 -10.93
CA LYS A 33 1.28 1.59 -12.10
C LYS A 33 2.39 2.26 -12.92
N GLY A 34 2.57 3.57 -12.74
CA GLY A 34 3.68 4.35 -13.30
C GLY A 34 4.91 4.45 -12.40
N ASP A 35 5.01 3.62 -11.35
CA ASP A 35 6.14 3.67 -10.42
C ASP A 35 7.42 3.12 -11.07
N THR A 36 8.39 4.02 -11.29
CA THR A 36 9.71 3.71 -11.85
C THR A 36 10.77 3.42 -10.79
N THR A 37 10.45 3.59 -9.50
CA THR A 37 11.36 3.31 -8.37
C THR A 37 11.17 1.89 -7.85
N VAL A 38 9.90 1.47 -7.66
CA VAL A 38 9.52 0.12 -7.27
C VAL A 38 8.51 -0.41 -8.29
N PRO A 39 8.88 -1.33 -9.19
CA PRO A 39 7.99 -1.78 -10.25
C PRO A 39 6.68 -2.37 -9.71
N TYR A 40 5.55 -2.00 -10.31
CA TYR A 40 4.21 -2.47 -9.93
C TYR A 40 4.10 -4.01 -9.89
N SER A 41 4.82 -4.70 -10.77
CA SER A 41 4.88 -6.16 -10.84
C SER A 41 5.36 -6.83 -9.54
N THR A 42 6.14 -6.12 -8.72
CA THR A 42 6.56 -6.62 -7.39
C THR A 42 5.39 -6.72 -6.41
N ALA A 43 4.47 -5.74 -6.43
CA ALA A 43 3.24 -5.76 -5.65
C ALA A 43 2.29 -6.84 -6.16
N GLU A 44 2.16 -7.01 -7.48
CA GLU A 44 1.37 -8.08 -8.09
C GLU A 44 1.89 -9.47 -7.66
N ALA A 45 3.21 -9.66 -7.72
CA ALA A 45 3.85 -10.90 -7.29
C ALA A 45 3.55 -11.20 -5.82
N TYR A 46 3.72 -10.21 -4.93
CA TYR A 46 3.43 -10.36 -3.51
C TYR A 46 1.98 -10.78 -3.25
N VAL A 47 1.01 -10.05 -3.80
CA VAL A 47 -0.42 -10.34 -3.56
C VAL A 47 -0.82 -11.69 -4.16
N LYS A 48 -0.29 -12.05 -5.34
CA LYS A 48 -0.49 -13.37 -5.94
C LYS A 48 0.06 -14.50 -5.05
N GLN A 49 1.24 -14.33 -4.48
CA GLN A 49 1.83 -15.35 -3.60
C GLN A 49 1.12 -15.43 -2.24
N ALA A 50 0.73 -14.29 -1.67
CA ALA A 50 -0.02 -14.22 -0.42
C ALA A 50 -1.38 -14.91 -0.53
N THR A 51 -2.15 -14.59 -1.59
CA THR A 51 -3.46 -15.22 -1.86
C THR A 51 -3.36 -16.72 -2.07
N LYS A 52 -2.36 -17.20 -2.84
CA LYS A 52 -2.06 -18.64 -3.01
C LYS A 52 -1.78 -19.35 -1.68
N THR A 53 -1.24 -18.65 -0.70
CA THR A 53 -0.91 -19.18 0.64
C THR A 53 -2.13 -19.16 1.59
N GLY A 54 -3.29 -18.72 1.10
CA GLY A 54 -4.53 -18.60 1.86
C GLY A 54 -4.63 -17.32 2.68
N LEU A 55 -3.78 -16.33 2.43
CA LEU A 55 -3.87 -15.02 3.08
C LEU A 55 -4.88 -14.14 2.36
N ARG A 56 -5.61 -13.32 3.11
CA ARG A 56 -6.35 -12.19 2.54
C ARG A 56 -5.36 -11.10 2.14
N ALA A 57 -5.13 -10.94 0.84
CA ALA A 57 -4.31 -9.87 0.31
C ALA A 57 -5.03 -9.18 -0.86
N GLU A 58 -5.03 -7.85 -0.85
CA GLU A 58 -5.70 -7.01 -1.84
C GLU A 58 -4.70 -6.03 -2.45
N LEU A 59 -4.78 -5.81 -3.76
CA LEU A 59 -3.96 -4.83 -4.50
C LEU A 59 -4.88 -3.80 -5.15
N ASN A 60 -4.66 -2.52 -4.86
CA ASN A 60 -5.28 -1.42 -5.58
C ASN A 60 -4.21 -0.68 -6.40
N GLY A 61 -4.22 -0.89 -7.72
CA GLY A 61 -3.36 -0.18 -8.65
C GLY A 61 -3.94 1.18 -9.03
N TYR A 62 -3.08 2.18 -9.19
CA TYR A 62 -3.46 3.52 -9.65
C TYR A 62 -2.75 3.83 -10.97
N ASP A 63 -3.53 4.01 -12.04
CA ASP A 63 -3.00 4.24 -13.39
C ASP A 63 -2.14 5.50 -13.45
N ASP A 64 -1.02 5.43 -14.18
CA ASP A 64 -0.03 6.50 -14.40
C ASP A 64 0.61 7.12 -13.14
N MET A 65 0.31 6.60 -11.95
CA MET A 65 0.80 7.18 -10.71
C MET A 65 2.25 6.74 -10.40
N PRO A 66 3.16 7.68 -10.05
CA PRO A 66 4.55 7.38 -9.76
C PRO A 66 4.78 7.02 -8.29
N HIS A 67 6.05 6.78 -7.92
CA HIS A 67 6.45 6.56 -6.54
C HIS A 67 6.01 7.70 -5.61
N GLY A 68 5.39 7.36 -4.47
CA GLY A 68 4.95 8.34 -3.47
C GLY A 68 3.81 9.26 -3.92
N PHE A 69 3.02 8.87 -4.93
CA PHE A 69 1.87 9.65 -5.44
C PHE A 69 0.81 9.97 -4.38
N PHE A 70 0.70 9.12 -3.36
CA PHE A 70 -0.34 9.17 -2.33
C PHE A 70 -0.11 10.22 -1.23
N ASN A 71 1.06 10.87 -1.20
CA ASN A 71 1.41 11.81 -0.13
C ASN A 71 0.50 13.05 -0.11
N LEU A 72 0.20 13.53 1.10
CA LEU A 72 -0.53 14.78 1.32
C LEU A 72 0.21 15.95 0.63
N GLY A 73 -0.55 16.82 -0.04
CA GLY A 73 -0.07 17.98 -0.78
C GLY A 73 0.19 17.74 -2.27
N ARG A 74 0.16 16.48 -2.74
CA ARG A 74 0.34 16.14 -4.16
C ARG A 74 -1.00 15.96 -4.87
N TYR A 75 -1.04 16.21 -6.17
CA TYR A 75 -2.21 15.99 -7.04
C TYR A 75 -3.52 16.57 -6.45
N ASP A 76 -3.47 17.79 -5.93
CA ASP A 76 -4.60 18.43 -5.24
C ASP A 76 -5.23 17.59 -4.12
N ASN A 77 -4.43 16.75 -3.45
CA ASN A 77 -4.86 15.75 -2.47
C ASN A 77 -5.84 14.68 -3.00
N LYS A 78 -6.08 14.58 -4.31
CA LYS A 78 -6.99 13.57 -4.90
C LYS A 78 -6.52 12.16 -4.60
N MET A 79 -5.22 11.91 -4.72
CA MET A 79 -4.64 10.58 -4.47
C MET A 79 -4.50 10.26 -2.99
N PHE A 80 -4.25 11.28 -2.15
CA PHE A 80 -4.35 11.11 -0.70
C PHE A 80 -5.78 10.75 -0.28
N LEU A 81 -6.78 11.47 -0.80
CA LEU A 81 -8.20 11.16 -0.58
C LEU A 81 -8.53 9.73 -1.00
N ALA A 82 -8.15 9.34 -2.22
CA ALA A 82 -8.44 8.00 -2.75
C ALA A 82 -7.77 6.88 -1.94
N THR A 83 -6.48 7.01 -1.63
CA THR A 83 -5.72 5.96 -0.93
C THR A 83 -6.12 5.82 0.54
N VAL A 84 -6.36 6.92 1.25
CA VAL A 84 -6.82 6.88 2.65
C VAL A 84 -8.26 6.38 2.75
N THR A 85 -9.11 6.72 1.77
CA THR A 85 -10.48 6.17 1.67
C THR A 85 -10.44 4.66 1.49
N ARG A 86 -9.64 4.16 0.53
CA ARG A 86 -9.48 2.72 0.29
C ARG A 86 -8.91 1.96 1.48
N MET A 87 -7.97 2.58 2.21
CA MET A 87 -7.45 2.07 3.47
C MET A 87 -8.54 1.98 4.54
N HIS A 88 -9.35 3.02 4.71
CA HIS A 88 -10.48 3.02 5.67
C HIS A 88 -11.47 1.89 5.35
N GLU A 89 -11.82 1.69 4.08
CA GLU A 89 -12.71 0.60 3.65
C GLU A 89 -12.14 -0.78 3.97
N PHE A 90 -10.85 -1.00 3.71
CA PHE A 90 -10.16 -2.25 4.06
C PHE A 90 -10.18 -2.49 5.57
N LEU A 91 -9.80 -1.50 6.37
CA LEU A 91 -9.84 -1.61 7.83
C LEU A 91 -11.27 -1.80 8.35
N GLY A 92 -12.26 -1.17 7.71
CA GLY A 92 -13.67 -1.32 8.04
C GLY A 92 -14.18 -2.74 7.77
N SER A 93 -13.76 -3.34 6.65
CA SER A 93 -14.05 -4.74 6.32
C SER A 93 -13.39 -5.76 7.26
N LEU A 94 -12.40 -5.33 8.06
CA LEU A 94 -11.78 -6.12 9.13
C LEU A 94 -12.41 -5.85 10.50
N GLY A 95 -13.34 -4.88 10.59
CA GLY A 95 -13.97 -4.45 11.84
C GLY A 95 -13.11 -3.52 12.70
N TYR A 96 -11.97 -3.03 12.20
CA TYR A 96 -11.07 -2.16 12.96
C TYR A 96 -11.54 -0.70 13.03
N VAL A 97 -12.27 -0.24 12.02
CA VAL A 97 -12.87 1.10 12.01
C VAL A 97 -14.36 1.02 11.71
N LYS A 98 -15.12 1.97 12.24
CA LYS A 98 -16.57 2.06 12.07
C LYS A 98 -16.95 3.34 11.34
N GLY A 99 -18.10 3.32 10.68
CA GLY A 99 -18.63 4.47 9.95
C GLY A 99 -17.96 4.73 8.61
N LYS A 100 -18.37 5.81 7.95
CA LYS A 100 -17.88 6.21 6.63
C LYS A 100 -16.51 6.91 6.73
N PRO A 101 -15.63 6.79 5.72
CA PRO A 101 -14.40 7.57 5.64
C PRO A 101 -14.67 9.08 5.75
N THR A 102 -13.90 9.80 6.59
CA THR A 102 -14.07 11.25 6.80
C THR A 102 -12.91 12.08 6.22
N VAL A 103 -12.21 11.55 5.22
CA VAL A 103 -10.98 12.15 4.66
C VAL A 103 -11.26 13.51 4.01
N GLU A 104 -12.36 13.67 3.29
CA GLU A 104 -12.75 14.96 2.69
C GLU A 104 -12.97 16.05 3.75
N LYS A 105 -13.65 15.71 4.85
CA LYS A 105 -13.86 16.64 5.97
C LYS A 105 -12.51 17.07 6.56
N HIS A 106 -11.56 16.14 6.66
CA HIS A 106 -10.21 16.44 7.11
C HIS A 106 -9.49 17.39 6.15
N LEU A 107 -9.54 17.14 4.84
CA LEU A 107 -8.92 17.99 3.83
C LEU A 107 -9.53 19.40 3.80
N LYS A 108 -10.87 19.53 3.90
CA LYS A 108 -11.56 20.83 4.02
C LYS A 108 -11.10 21.61 5.24
N ARG A 109 -10.94 20.93 6.39
CA ARG A 109 -10.43 21.55 7.63
C ARG A 109 -8.98 22.02 7.47
N LEU A 110 -8.13 21.28 6.75
CA LEU A 110 -6.76 21.72 6.49
C LEU A 110 -6.72 22.94 5.56
N ALA A 111 -7.57 22.98 4.54
CA ALA A 111 -7.65 24.11 3.61
C ALA A 111 -8.10 25.41 4.30
N GLY A 112 -9.07 25.34 5.22
CA GLY A 112 -9.57 26.51 5.96
C GLY A 112 -8.69 26.99 7.12
N ARG A 113 -7.52 26.37 7.34
CA ARG A 113 -6.50 26.82 8.32
C ARG A 113 -5.39 27.66 7.67
N LYS A 114 -5.39 27.77 6.35
CA LYS A 114 -4.53 28.69 5.59
C LYS A 114 -5.22 30.03 5.46
#